data_AF-A0A7Z9M9A8-F1
#
_entry.id   AF-A0A7Z9M9A8-F1
#
_cell.length_a   1.000
_cell.length_b   1.000
_cell.length_c   1.000
_cell.angle_alpha   90.00
_cell.angle_beta   90.00
_cell.angle_gamma   90.00
#
_symmetry.space_group_name_H-M   'P 1'
#
loop_
_entity.id
_entity.type
_entity.pdbx_description
1 polymer ?
#
loop_
_entity_poly.entity_id
_entity_poly.type
_entity_poly.pdbx_seq_one_letter_code
_entity_poly.pdbx_strand_id
1 'polypeptide(L)'
;MISNTEAPITILFYMTAVQAVVGLVPGLIGWVAPKPEDIFWIGSLGVLGLTSHFCLAKAFIYADATLVLPIDFLRLPLAAVVGFFFYQEAFELAILVGGVVIFAGNYY
;
A
#
# COMPACT_ATOMS: atom_id res chain seq x y z
N MET A 1 11.61 26.38 6.52
CA MET A 1 10.38 27.19 6.72
C MET A 1 9.62 27.36 5.39
N ILE A 2 9.22 26.24 4.77
CA ILE A 2 8.30 26.17 3.60
C ILE A 2 7.25 25.05 3.81
N SER A 3 7.07 24.62 5.05
CA SER A 3 6.38 23.38 5.42
C SER A 3 4.89 23.58 5.78
N ASN A 4 4.19 24.49 5.11
CA ASN A 4 2.78 24.78 5.44
C ASN A 4 1.83 25.02 4.25
N THR A 5 2.28 24.83 3.00
CA THR A 5 1.43 25.18 1.83
C THR A 5 1.03 24.00 0.96
N GLU A 6 1.71 22.85 1.06
CA GLU A 6 1.28 21.67 0.30
C GLU A 6 0.16 20.98 1.07
N ALA A 7 -1.07 21.21 0.60
CA ALA A 7 -2.22 20.50 1.12
C ALA A 7 -1.99 18.98 0.96
N PRO A 8 -2.35 18.15 1.95
CA PRO A 8 -2.31 16.68 1.88
C PRO A 8 -2.82 16.13 0.56
N ILE A 9 -3.83 16.81 0.01
CA ILE A 9 -4.52 16.46 -1.22
C ILE A 9 -3.64 16.64 -2.47
N THR A 10 -2.68 17.57 -2.45
CA THR A 10 -1.72 17.77 -3.55
C THR A 10 -0.73 16.61 -3.62
N ILE A 11 -0.19 16.18 -2.47
CA ILE A 11 0.71 15.01 -2.39
C ILE A 11 -0.02 13.75 -2.89
N LEU A 12 -1.27 13.57 -2.46
CA LEU A 12 -2.13 12.47 -2.90
C LEU A 12 -2.42 12.50 -4.40
N PHE A 13 -2.71 13.69 -4.93
CA PHE A 13 -2.93 13.90 -6.35
C PHE A 13 -1.68 13.53 -7.15
N TYR A 14 -0.50 14.00 -6.77
CA TYR A 14 0.76 13.67 -7.45
C TYR A 14 1.10 12.17 -7.36
N MET A 15 0.93 11.53 -6.19
CA MET A 15 1.14 10.10 -6.02
C MET A 15 0.23 9.28 -6.94
N THR A 16 -1.07 9.59 -6.94
CA THR A 16 -2.06 8.89 -7.76
C THR A 16 -1.85 9.18 -9.26
N ALA A 17 -1.47 10.40 -9.62
CA ALA A 17 -1.20 10.78 -11.00
C ALA A 17 0.02 10.04 -11.56
N VAL A 18 1.11 9.95 -10.79
CA VAL A 18 2.30 9.18 -11.18
C VAL A 18 1.95 7.69 -11.32
N GLN A 19 1.21 7.11 -10.37
CA GLN A 19 0.75 5.72 -10.44
C GLN A 19 -0.17 5.47 -11.65
N ALA A 20 -1.07 6.40 -11.97
CA ALA A 20 -1.95 6.31 -13.13
C ALA A 20 -1.15 6.35 -14.44
N VAL A 21 -0.18 7.26 -14.57
CA VAL A 21 0.69 7.34 -15.74
C VAL A 21 1.54 6.07 -15.89
N VAL A 22 2.17 5.62 -14.81
CA VAL A 22 2.98 4.39 -14.81
C VAL A 22 2.14 3.15 -15.08
N GLY A 23 0.91 3.07 -14.56
CA GLY A 23 -0.02 1.96 -14.81
C GLY A 23 -0.66 1.99 -16.21
N LEU A 24 -0.74 3.15 -16.85
CA LEU A 24 -1.24 3.30 -18.21
C LEU A 24 -0.26 2.73 -19.25
N VAL A 25 1.05 2.79 -18.98
CA VAL A 25 2.09 2.20 -19.84
C VAL A 25 1.87 0.70 -20.07
N PRO A 26 1.83 -0.19 -19.06
CA PRO A 26 1.55 -1.62 -19.24
C PRO A 26 0.12 -1.89 -19.73
N GLY A 27 -0.84 -1.04 -19.37
CA GLY A 27 -2.23 -1.14 -19.85
C GLY A 27 -2.33 -1.04 -21.38
N LEU A 28 -1.50 -0.24 -22.03
CA LEU A 28 -1.48 -0.09 -23.49
C LEU A 28 -0.84 -1.28 -24.22
N ILE A 29 0.07 -2.02 -23.57
CA ILE A 29 0.84 -3.12 -24.19
C ILE A 29 0.11 -4.47 -24.11
N GLY A 30 -0.78 -4.63 -23.12
CA GLY A 30 -1.47 -5.89 -22.82
C GLY A 30 -2.93 -5.72 -22.48
N TRP A 31 -3.65 -4.85 -23.18
CA TRP A 31 -5.06 -4.54 -22.90
C TRP A 31 -5.95 -5.78 -23.04
N VAL A 32 -6.40 -6.32 -21.90
CA VAL A 32 -7.40 -7.38 -21.84
C VAL A 32 -8.73 -6.73 -21.47
N ALA A 33 -9.75 -6.91 -22.31
CA ALA A 33 -11.09 -6.40 -22.01
C ALA A 33 -11.65 -7.10 -20.76
N PRO A 34 -11.96 -6.36 -19.68
CA PRO A 34 -12.50 -6.95 -18.47
C PRO A 34 -13.91 -7.49 -18.74
N LYS A 35 -14.22 -8.67 -18.19
CA LYS A 35 -15.58 -9.22 -18.27
C LYS A 35 -16.51 -8.40 -17.36
N PRO A 36 -17.84 -8.41 -17.59
CA PRO A 36 -18.80 -7.67 -16.77
C PRO A 36 -18.74 -8.02 -15.28
N GLU A 37 -18.40 -9.27 -14.97
CA GLU A 37 -18.20 -9.80 -13.60
C GLU A 37 -16.97 -9.20 -12.90
N ASP A 38 -15.91 -8.88 -13.65
CA ASP A 38 -14.65 -8.35 -13.10
C ASP A 38 -14.75 -6.84 -12.83
N ILE A 39 -15.65 -6.13 -13.50
CA ILE A 39 -15.81 -4.67 -13.36
C ILE A 39 -16.10 -4.28 -11.90
N PHE A 40 -16.94 -5.07 -11.21
CA PHE A 40 -17.25 -4.82 -9.80
C PHE A 40 -16.03 -4.99 -8.89
N TRP A 41 -15.25 -6.05 -9.12
CA TRP A 41 -14.01 -6.32 -8.37
C TRP A 41 -12.93 -5.28 -8.65
N ILE A 42 -12.74 -4.90 -9.93
CA ILE A 42 -11.79 -3.87 -10.35
C ILE A 42 -12.16 -2.52 -9.72
N GLY A 43 -13.43 -2.13 -9.75
CA GLY A 43 -13.91 -0.91 -9.11
C GLY A 43 -13.65 -0.90 -7.60
N SER A 44 -13.96 -2.02 -6.94
CA SER A 44 -13.72 -2.18 -5.50
C SER A 44 -12.23 -2.10 -5.15
N LEU A 45 -11.37 -2.77 -5.92
CA LEU A 45 -9.90 -2.70 -5.75
C LEU A 45 -9.37 -1.28 -5.98
N GLY A 46 -9.92 -0.55 -6.96
CA GLY A 46 -9.57 0.84 -7.21
C GLY A 46 -9.91 1.75 -6.02
N VAL A 47 -11.13 1.64 -5.49
CA VAL A 47 -11.56 2.43 -4.30
C VAL A 47 -10.73 2.07 -3.07
N LEU A 48 -10.50 0.77 -2.82
CA LEU A 48 -9.68 0.31 -1.70
C LEU A 48 -8.23 0.75 -1.82
N GLY A 49 -7.64 0.70 -3.03
CA GLY A 49 -6.28 1.16 -3.29
C GLY A 49 -6.13 2.67 -3.05
N LEU A 50 -7.06 3.47 -3.59
CA LEU A 50 -7.09 4.92 -3.36
C LEU A 50 -7.26 5.24 -1.86
N THR A 51 -8.13 4.52 -1.16
CA THR A 51 -8.35 4.70 0.28
C THR A 51 -7.11 4.35 1.09
N SER A 52 -6.39 3.28 0.71
CA SER A 52 -5.12 2.89 1.34
C SER A 52 -4.05 3.98 1.17
N HIS A 53 -3.87 4.50 -0.05
CA HIS A 53 -2.94 5.59 -0.32
C HIS A 53 -3.33 6.87 0.41
N PHE A 54 -4.63 7.20 0.47
CA PHE A 54 -5.15 8.32 1.25
C PHE A 54 -4.79 8.19 2.73
N CYS A 55 -5.01 7.02 3.32
CA CYS A 55 -4.68 6.74 4.71
C CYS A 55 -3.18 6.93 4.98
N LEU A 56 -2.33 6.39 4.11
CA LEU A 56 -0.88 6.47 4.26
C LEU A 56 -0.36 7.92 4.14
N ALA A 57 -0.83 8.67 3.14
CA ALA A 57 -0.45 10.07 2.98
C ALA A 57 -0.90 10.92 4.18
N LYS A 58 -2.08 10.64 4.74
CA LYS A 58 -2.54 11.28 5.98
C LYS A 58 -1.69 10.86 7.19
N ALA A 59 -1.28 9.60 7.29
CA ALA A 59 -0.44 9.11 8.39
C ALA A 59 0.88 9.87 8.48
N PHE A 60 1.56 10.10 7.35
CA PHE A 60 2.81 10.89 7.31
C PHE A 60 2.65 12.37 7.70
N ILE A 61 1.43 12.90 7.71
CA ILE A 61 1.16 14.28 8.12
C ILE A 61 0.95 14.38 9.63
N TYR A 62 0.41 13.33 10.25
CA TYR A 62 0.13 13.32 11.69
C TYR A 62 1.22 12.63 12.52
N ALA A 63 2.04 11.77 11.90
CA ALA A 63 3.08 11.00 12.58
C ALA A 63 4.38 10.97 11.76
N ASP A 64 5.51 11.05 12.46
CA ASP A 64 6.83 10.94 11.84
C ASP A 64 7.02 9.58 11.16
N ALA A 65 7.82 9.57 10.09
CA ALA A 65 8.08 8.36 9.31
C ALA A 65 8.58 7.18 10.16
N THR A 66 9.31 7.46 11.25
CA THR A 66 9.79 6.46 12.22
C THR A 66 8.67 5.68 12.92
N LEU A 67 7.48 6.27 13.07
CA LEU A 67 6.30 5.60 13.64
C LEU A 67 5.41 4.96 12.56
N VAL A 68 5.37 5.53 11.37
CA VAL A 68 4.55 5.03 10.26
C VAL A 68 5.16 3.77 9.64
N LEU A 69 6.49 3.70 9.53
CA LEU A 69 7.20 2.57 8.91
C LEU A 69 6.95 1.22 9.61
N PRO A 70 7.03 1.09 10.95
CA PRO A 70 6.68 -0.15 11.65
C PRO A 70 5.23 -0.59 11.43
N ILE A 71 4.30 0.37 11.38
CA ILE A 71 2.87 0.09 11.18
C ILE A 71 2.59 -0.36 9.74
N ASP A 72 3.17 0.29 8.73
CA ASP A 72 3.03 -0.14 7.33
C ASP A 72 3.60 -1.56 7.14
N PHE A 73 4.68 -1.89 7.86
CA PHE A 73 5.26 -3.23 7.79
C PHE A 73 4.34 -4.33 8.35
N LEU A 74 3.44 -3.99 9.27
CA LEU A 74 2.48 -4.94 9.85
C LEU A 74 1.56 -5.56 8.77
N ARG A 75 1.43 -4.91 7.60
CA ARG A 75 0.71 -5.49 6.45
C ARG A 75 1.32 -6.81 5.96
N LEU A 76 2.63 -7.01 6.11
CA LEU A 76 3.30 -8.24 5.65
C LEU A 76 2.93 -9.45 6.52
N PRO A 77 3.03 -9.41 7.87
CA PRO A 77 2.46 -10.45 8.73
C PRO A 77 0.96 -10.67 8.52
N LEU A 78 0.18 -9.61 8.38
CA LEU A 78 -1.26 -9.72 8.17
C LEU A 78 -1.59 -10.42 6.85
N ALA A 79 -0.90 -10.06 5.77
CA ALA A 79 -1.01 -10.73 4.48
C ALA A 79 -0.59 -12.20 4.55
N ALA A 80 0.45 -12.54 5.33
CA ALA A 80 0.87 -13.92 5.55
C ALA A 80 -0.20 -14.76 6.26
N VAL A 81 -0.83 -14.21 7.30
CA VAL A 81 -1.93 -14.89 8.02
C VAL A 81 -3.13 -15.09 7.09
N VAL A 82 -3.49 -14.07 6.32
CA VAL A 82 -4.59 -14.16 5.34
C VAL A 82 -4.26 -15.16 4.22
N GLY A 83 -3.03 -15.16 3.71
CA GLY A 83 -2.55 -16.10 2.69
C GLY A 83 -2.53 -17.54 3.20
N PHE A 84 -2.10 -17.77 4.43
CA PHE A 84 -2.19 -19.09 5.07
C PHE A 84 -3.65 -19.57 5.19
N PHE A 85 -4.57 -18.70 5.61
CA PHE A 85 -5.97 -19.06 5.81
C PHE A 85 -6.74 -19.30 4.51
N PHE A 86 -6.53 -18.45 3.49
CA PHE A 86 -7.27 -18.50 2.22
C PHE A 86 -6.59 -19.35 1.14
N TYR A 87 -5.26 -19.35 1.08
CA TYR A 87 -4.49 -20.00 0.01
C TYR A 87 -3.70 -21.24 0.47
N GLN A 88 -3.66 -21.54 1.78
CA GLN A 88 -2.91 -22.68 2.36
C GLN A 88 -1.41 -22.66 1.98
N GLU A 89 -0.85 -21.48 1.69
CA GLU A 89 0.56 -21.32 1.38
C GLU A 89 1.43 -21.45 2.65
N ALA A 90 2.63 -22.01 2.49
CA ALA A 90 3.56 -22.21 3.59
C ALA A 90 4.03 -20.86 4.17
N PHE A 91 4.04 -20.78 5.50
CA PHE A 91 4.48 -19.59 6.22
C PHE A 91 5.93 -19.24 5.85
N GLU A 92 6.15 -18.11 5.18
CA GLU A 92 7.50 -17.69 4.81
C GLU A 92 8.28 -17.23 6.05
N LEU A 93 9.36 -17.97 6.36
CA LEU A 93 10.30 -17.68 7.44
C LEU A 93 10.90 -16.26 7.33
N ALA A 94 10.94 -15.70 6.12
CA ALA A 94 11.38 -14.33 5.85
C ALA A 94 10.53 -13.26 6.56
N ILE A 95 9.22 -13.48 6.74
CA ILE A 95 8.30 -12.53 7.39
C ILE A 95 8.58 -12.48 8.90
N LEU A 96 8.91 -13.63 9.50
CA LEU A 96 9.30 -13.73 10.91
C LEU A 96 10.62 -12.97 11.16
N VAL A 97 11.61 -13.16 10.29
CA VAL A 97 12.91 -12.48 10.39
C VAL A 97 12.75 -10.97 10.21
N GLY A 98 11.96 -10.52 9.22
CA GLY A 98 11.68 -9.10 9.01
C GLY A 98 11.01 -8.44 10.22
N GLY A 99 10.06 -9.12 10.86
CA GLY A 99 9.42 -8.65 12.09
C GLY A 99 10.41 -8.47 13.25
N VAL A 100 11.33 -9.43 13.44
CA VAL A 100 12.37 -9.35 14.48
C VAL A 100 13.34 -8.20 14.24
N VAL A 101 13.76 -7.98 12.98
CA VAL A 101 14.69 -6.89 12.63
C VAL A 101 14.06 -5.52 12.91
N ILE A 102 12.78 -5.33 12.61
CA ILE A 102 12.08 -4.06 12.86
C ILE A 102 11.86 -3.84 14.36
N PHE A 103 11.46 -4.89 15.09
CA PHE A 103 11.36 -4.80 16.55
C PHE A 103 12.71 -4.44 17.20
N ALA A 104 13.80 -5.05 16.73
CA ALA A 104 15.15 -4.73 17.21
C ALA A 104 15.57 -3.29 16.86
N GLY A 105 15.22 -2.81 15.67
CA GLY A 105 15.52 -1.45 15.22
C GLY A 105 14.67 -0.35 15.86
N ASN A 106 13.49 -0.67 16.41
CA ASN A 106 12.62 0.29 17.11
C ASN A 106 12.92 0.36 18.62
N TYR A 107 13.61 -0.63 19.17
CA TYR A 107 13.94 -0.71 20.60
C TYR A 107 15.15 0.17 21.02
N TYR A 108 15.81 0.85 20.07
CA TYR A 108 16.95 1.75 20.31
C TYR A 108 16.77 3.06 19.55
#